data_AF-A0A6B3EZV3-F1
#
_entry.id   AF-A0A6B3EZV3-F1
#
_cell.length_a   1.000
_cell.length_b   1.000
_cell.length_c   1.000
_cell.angle_alpha   90.00
_cell.angle_beta   90.00
_cell.angle_gamma   90.00
#
_symmetry.space_group_name_H-M   'P 1'
#
loop_
_entity.id
_entity.type
_entity.pdbx_description
1 polymer ?
#
loop_
_entity_poly.entity_id
_entity_poly.type
_entity_poly.pdbx_seq_one_letter_code
_entity_poly.pdbx_strand_id
1 'polypeptide(L)'
;MRFGAATTAFLALVSGALVLAPAPALAGLRSGPCVLPRTGVHHSEGLDTWNAAYPRPAGRLDAVLVYLSFPGATPHATPRELSRDYFPATTDFYTRASYGRMRLVPHVRPGWVRMPRPASAYAIERDWGDGGRSAYLRDALAAADPGTDFAKYDLVYLVADPDAPGVNSDATKVVNLGTPLHADGTDLRRFVTVFEQHPPDHNVLAHETGHVFDLPDLYRRPADGKGDWDTHVGDWDLMGSQFALAPEFFGWHKWKLG
;
A
#
# COMPACT_ATOMS: atom_id res chain seq x y z
N MET A 1 21.18 33.75 -72.12
CA MET A 1 22.29 32.79 -72.24
C MET A 1 22.92 32.62 -70.86
N ARG A 2 23.10 31.35 -70.46
CA ARG A 2 23.94 30.81 -69.36
C ARG A 2 23.36 30.76 -67.94
N PHE A 3 23.23 29.50 -67.52
CA PHE A 3 22.90 28.91 -66.24
C PHE A 3 23.93 29.22 -65.16
N GLY A 4 23.49 29.23 -63.91
CA GLY A 4 24.33 29.17 -62.72
C GLY A 4 23.51 28.71 -61.52
N ALA A 5 23.39 27.39 -61.36
CA ALA A 5 22.84 26.77 -60.16
C ALA A 5 23.85 26.88 -59.01
N ALA A 6 23.38 27.22 -57.81
CA ALA A 6 24.11 26.99 -56.57
C ALA A 6 23.12 26.49 -55.52
N THR A 7 23.05 25.16 -55.43
CA THR A 7 22.44 24.35 -54.38
C THR A 7 23.02 24.72 -53.01
N THR A 8 22.16 24.97 -52.03
CA THR A 8 22.55 25.07 -50.61
C THR A 8 21.86 23.99 -49.79
N ALA A 9 22.68 23.28 -49.02
CA ALA A 9 22.51 21.97 -48.41
C ALA A 9 21.22 21.69 -47.62
N PHE A 10 20.67 20.50 -47.82
CA PHE A 10 19.79 19.80 -46.89
C PHE A 10 20.59 19.45 -45.62
N LEU A 11 20.19 19.95 -44.45
CA LEU A 11 20.66 19.41 -43.17
C LEU A 11 20.02 18.04 -42.96
N ALA A 12 20.83 16.98 -42.98
CA ALA A 12 20.41 15.68 -42.48
C ALA A 12 20.36 15.74 -40.95
N LEU A 13 19.17 15.82 -40.38
CA LEU A 13 18.94 15.49 -38.96
C LEU A 13 19.21 14.00 -38.80
N VAL A 14 20.37 13.65 -38.26
CA VAL A 14 20.60 12.29 -37.75
C VAL A 14 19.75 12.15 -36.49
N SER A 15 18.53 11.66 -36.66
CA SER A 15 17.73 11.12 -35.57
C SER A 15 18.45 9.88 -35.05
N GLY A 16 19.37 10.08 -34.12
CA GLY A 16 19.90 9.00 -33.30
C GLY A 16 18.77 8.48 -32.44
N ALA A 17 17.99 7.52 -32.97
CA ALA A 17 17.20 6.64 -32.14
C ALA A 17 18.19 5.84 -31.29
N LEU A 18 18.52 6.38 -30.12
CA LEU A 18 18.95 5.56 -28.99
C LEU A 18 17.76 4.65 -28.70
N VAL A 19 17.72 3.52 -29.41
CA VAL A 19 17.07 2.33 -28.90
C VAL A 19 17.87 2.03 -27.64
N LEU A 20 17.38 2.52 -26.50
CA LEU A 20 17.66 1.93 -25.21
C LEU A 20 17.22 0.49 -25.35
N ALA A 21 18.14 -0.37 -25.81
CA ALA A 21 18.03 -1.79 -25.57
C ALA A 21 17.73 -1.91 -24.07
N PRO A 22 16.69 -2.67 -23.68
CA PRO A 22 16.45 -2.89 -22.26
C PRO A 22 17.77 -3.39 -21.69
N ALA A 23 18.34 -2.62 -20.76
CA ALA A 23 19.51 -3.08 -20.03
C ALA A 23 19.17 -4.50 -19.56
N PRO A 24 20.07 -5.49 -19.74
CA PRO A 24 19.81 -6.83 -19.23
C PRO A 24 19.38 -6.66 -17.78
N ALA A 25 18.17 -7.15 -17.48
CA ALA A 25 17.51 -6.91 -16.22
C ALA A 25 18.51 -7.12 -15.08
N LEU A 26 18.44 -6.26 -14.06
CA LEU A 26 19.23 -6.28 -12.82
C LEU A 26 19.12 -7.61 -12.02
N ALA A 27 18.63 -8.70 -12.62
CA ALA A 27 18.64 -10.06 -12.13
C ALA A 27 20.02 -10.50 -11.62
N GLY A 28 21.11 -9.92 -12.15
CA GLY A 28 22.48 -10.17 -11.67
C GLY A 28 22.83 -9.58 -10.30
N LEU A 29 22.01 -8.69 -9.73
CA LEU A 29 22.34 -7.99 -8.47
C LEU A 29 21.62 -8.56 -7.23
N ARG A 30 20.88 -9.67 -7.34
CA ARG A 30 20.44 -10.43 -6.14
C ARG A 30 21.54 -11.34 -5.58
N SER A 31 22.71 -11.33 -6.20
CA SER A 31 23.89 -12.08 -5.82
C SER A 31 25.12 -11.21 -6.00
N GLY A 32 26.03 -11.20 -5.03
CA GLY A 32 27.29 -10.46 -5.12
C GLY A 32 27.75 -9.92 -3.76
N PRO A 33 29.01 -9.46 -3.67
CA PRO A 33 29.62 -9.05 -2.41
C PRO A 33 28.99 -7.80 -1.79
N CYS A 34 28.23 -7.02 -2.56
CA CYS A 34 27.58 -5.78 -2.12
C CYS A 34 26.08 -5.93 -1.84
N VAL A 35 25.51 -7.14 -1.98
CA VAL A 35 24.09 -7.36 -1.69
C VAL A 35 23.88 -7.24 -0.18
N LEU A 36 22.96 -6.37 0.24
CA LEU A 36 22.53 -6.32 1.64
C LEU A 36 21.71 -7.59 1.93
N PRO A 37 22.18 -8.50 2.80
CA PRO A 37 21.44 -9.70 3.11
C PRO A 37 20.22 -9.37 3.97
N ARG A 38 19.15 -10.15 3.80
CA ARG A 38 18.02 -10.10 4.73
C ARG A 38 18.46 -10.57 6.10
N THR A 39 17.90 -9.91 7.09
CA THR A 39 18.10 -10.21 8.52
C THR A 39 16.76 -10.60 9.15
N GLY A 40 16.80 -11.10 10.39
CA GLY A 40 15.59 -11.43 11.15
C GLY A 40 14.79 -10.23 11.66
N VAL A 41 15.22 -9.00 11.36
CA VAL A 41 14.48 -7.79 11.77
C VAL A 41 13.16 -7.69 10.99
N HIS A 42 12.11 -7.23 11.67
CA HIS A 42 10.83 -6.96 11.02
C HIS A 42 11.02 -5.91 9.92
N HIS A 43 10.42 -6.13 8.75
CA HIS A 43 10.62 -5.30 7.56
C HIS A 43 12.09 -5.08 7.17
N SER A 44 12.89 -6.16 7.21
CA SER A 44 14.28 -6.14 6.78
C SER A 44 14.44 -5.53 5.39
N GLU A 45 15.43 -4.64 5.24
CA GLU A 45 15.74 -3.97 3.97
C GLU A 45 16.67 -4.76 3.04
N GLY A 46 17.07 -5.98 3.44
CA GLY A 46 17.90 -6.84 2.59
C GLY A 46 17.17 -7.34 1.33
N LEU A 47 17.94 -7.59 0.27
CA LEU A 47 17.45 -7.88 -1.09
C LEU A 47 17.83 -9.27 -1.63
N ASP A 48 18.64 -10.04 -0.89
CA ASP A 48 19.16 -11.34 -1.30
C ASP A 48 18.06 -12.40 -1.51
N THR A 49 16.99 -12.31 -0.72
CA THR A 49 15.83 -13.22 -0.76
C THR A 49 14.52 -12.45 -0.62
N TRP A 50 13.40 -13.05 -1.03
CA TRP A 50 12.07 -12.49 -0.76
C TRP A 50 11.49 -13.13 0.51
N ASN A 51 10.85 -12.34 1.36
CA ASN A 51 10.11 -12.87 2.50
C ASN A 51 8.82 -13.56 2.04
N ALA A 52 8.85 -14.89 1.95
CA ALA A 52 7.69 -15.68 1.51
C ALA A 52 6.46 -15.54 2.44
N ALA A 53 6.62 -14.96 3.63
CA ALA A 53 5.48 -14.59 4.44
C ALA A 53 4.64 -13.49 3.76
N TYR A 54 5.22 -12.61 2.94
CA TYR A 54 4.55 -11.46 2.29
C TYR A 54 4.25 -11.76 0.81
N PRO A 55 3.10 -11.27 0.27
CA PRO A 55 2.80 -11.37 -1.15
C PRO A 55 3.83 -10.59 -1.99
N ARG A 56 4.21 -11.13 -3.15
CA ARG A 56 5.11 -10.42 -4.06
C ARG A 56 4.32 -9.36 -4.85
N PRO A 57 4.75 -8.09 -4.91
CA PRO A 57 4.09 -7.03 -5.67
C PRO A 57 4.38 -7.16 -7.17
N ALA A 58 3.83 -8.18 -7.82
CA ALA A 58 4.05 -8.43 -9.25
C ALA A 58 2.77 -8.90 -9.93
N GLY A 59 2.58 -8.49 -11.18
CA GLY A 59 1.39 -8.81 -11.96
C GLY A 59 0.15 -8.13 -11.41
N ARG A 60 -0.99 -8.80 -11.52
CA ARG A 60 -2.27 -8.35 -10.97
C ARG A 60 -2.38 -8.85 -9.53
N LEU A 61 -2.68 -7.94 -8.61
CA LEU A 61 -3.06 -8.27 -7.24
C LEU A 61 -4.47 -7.76 -6.98
N ASP A 62 -5.36 -8.66 -6.60
CA ASP A 62 -6.76 -8.38 -6.34
C ASP A 62 -6.97 -8.09 -4.85
N ALA A 63 -7.55 -6.93 -4.53
CA ALA A 63 -7.71 -6.48 -3.16
C ALA A 63 -9.16 -6.18 -2.83
N VAL A 64 -9.72 -6.83 -1.80
CA VAL A 64 -11.08 -6.56 -1.36
C VAL A 64 -11.13 -5.44 -0.34
N LEU A 65 -12.06 -4.51 -0.51
CA LEU A 65 -12.40 -3.50 0.48
C LEU A 65 -13.71 -3.89 1.15
N VAL A 66 -13.63 -4.19 2.45
CA VAL A 66 -14.77 -4.50 3.31
C VAL A 66 -15.02 -3.31 4.21
N TYR A 67 -16.17 -2.66 4.01
CA TYR A 67 -16.58 -1.49 4.79
C TYR A 67 -17.39 -1.92 6.00
N LEU A 68 -17.01 -1.44 7.18
CA LEU A 68 -17.47 -1.91 8.49
C LEU A 68 -18.27 -0.81 9.20
N SER A 69 -19.52 -1.10 9.55
CA SER A 69 -20.38 -0.21 10.33
C SER A 69 -20.54 -0.74 11.76
N PHE A 70 -20.78 0.15 12.73
CA PHE A 70 -20.77 -0.22 14.16
C PHE A 70 -22.10 0.09 14.87
N PRO A 71 -22.58 -0.80 15.76
CA PRO A 71 -23.66 -0.53 16.71
C PRO A 71 -23.60 0.88 17.29
N GLY A 72 -24.71 1.61 17.23
CA GLY A 72 -24.81 3.00 17.69
C GLY A 72 -24.40 4.07 16.68
N ALA A 73 -23.86 3.69 15.52
CA ALA A 73 -23.56 4.59 14.39
C ALA A 73 -24.35 4.18 13.14
N THR A 74 -24.72 5.19 12.35
CA THR A 74 -25.34 5.04 11.02
C THR A 74 -24.43 5.72 10.00
N PRO A 75 -23.84 4.97 9.05
CA PRO A 75 -22.95 5.57 8.07
C PRO A 75 -23.67 6.58 7.19
N HIS A 76 -23.03 7.72 6.93
CA HIS A 76 -23.56 8.77 6.06
C HIS A 76 -23.17 8.60 4.59
N ALA A 77 -22.04 7.93 4.33
CA ALA A 77 -21.55 7.61 2.99
C ALA A 77 -21.75 6.13 2.64
N THR A 78 -21.78 5.83 1.36
CA THR A 78 -21.75 4.45 0.85
C THR A 78 -20.31 3.95 0.69
N PRO A 79 -20.08 2.62 0.74
CA PRO A 79 -18.78 2.02 0.43
C PRO A 79 -18.19 2.48 -0.91
N ARG A 80 -19.04 2.70 -1.91
CA ARG A 80 -18.61 3.15 -3.25
C ARG A 80 -18.15 4.61 -3.23
N GLU A 81 -18.78 5.47 -2.44
CA GLU A 81 -18.36 6.87 -2.29
C GLU A 81 -17.01 6.93 -1.59
N LEU A 82 -16.88 6.27 -0.44
CA LEU A 82 -15.62 6.22 0.31
C LEU A 82 -14.47 5.58 -0.50
N SER A 83 -14.75 4.61 -1.37
CA SER A 83 -13.70 4.00 -2.20
C SER A 83 -13.04 4.96 -3.19
N ARG A 84 -13.74 6.05 -3.57
CA ARG A 84 -13.23 7.04 -4.51
C ARG A 84 -12.14 7.92 -3.91
N ASP A 85 -12.05 7.96 -2.58
CA ASP A 85 -10.98 8.65 -1.90
C ASP A 85 -9.62 7.99 -2.15
N TYR A 86 -9.62 6.68 -2.32
CA TYR A 86 -8.40 5.88 -2.43
C TYR A 86 -8.09 5.45 -3.87
N PHE A 87 -9.13 5.25 -4.70
CA PHE A 87 -9.01 4.70 -6.04
C PHE A 87 -9.62 5.64 -7.09
N PRO A 88 -8.93 5.86 -8.24
CA PRO A 88 -7.81 5.06 -8.76
C PRO A 88 -6.41 5.45 -8.26
N ALA A 89 -6.28 6.49 -7.42
CA ALA A 89 -4.98 7.05 -7.02
C ALA A 89 -3.97 5.99 -6.53
N THR A 90 -4.40 5.08 -5.64
CA THR A 90 -3.54 3.99 -5.13
C THR A 90 -3.14 3.00 -6.22
N THR A 91 -4.07 2.61 -7.12
CA THR A 91 -3.76 1.75 -8.27
C THR A 91 -2.74 2.42 -9.20
N ASP A 92 -2.91 3.70 -9.47
CA ASP A 92 -2.05 4.46 -10.36
C ASP A 92 -0.65 4.65 -9.76
N PHE A 93 -0.56 4.88 -8.44
CA PHE A 93 0.70 4.93 -7.72
C PHE A 93 1.52 3.65 -7.92
N TYR A 94 0.95 2.48 -7.61
CA TYR A 94 1.66 1.20 -7.76
C TYR A 94 1.98 0.86 -9.23
N THR A 95 1.08 1.22 -10.16
CA THR A 95 1.33 1.05 -11.59
C THR A 95 2.53 1.88 -12.04
N ARG A 96 2.63 3.15 -11.61
CA ARG A 96 3.76 4.04 -11.95
C ARG A 96 5.05 3.60 -11.24
N ALA A 97 4.99 3.36 -9.93
CA ALA A 97 6.16 3.03 -9.13
C ALA A 97 6.82 1.70 -9.55
N SER A 98 6.03 0.75 -10.06
CA SER A 98 6.49 -0.54 -10.60
C SER A 98 6.82 -0.53 -12.10
N TYR A 99 6.73 0.62 -12.77
CA TYR A 99 6.87 0.73 -14.23
C TYR A 99 5.94 -0.22 -15.00
N GLY A 100 4.70 -0.38 -14.51
CA GLY A 100 3.66 -1.22 -15.09
C GLY A 100 3.79 -2.71 -14.78
N ARG A 101 4.75 -3.13 -13.94
CA ARG A 101 4.97 -4.55 -13.59
C ARG A 101 3.98 -5.08 -12.55
N MET A 102 3.34 -4.19 -11.80
CA MET A 102 2.31 -4.50 -10.82
C MET A 102 1.08 -3.64 -11.06
N ARG A 103 -0.11 -4.21 -10.86
CA ARG A 103 -1.37 -3.50 -10.80
C ARG A 103 -2.22 -3.99 -9.63
N LEU A 104 -2.48 -3.11 -8.67
CA LEU A 104 -3.44 -3.34 -7.59
C LEU A 104 -4.87 -3.10 -8.10
N VAL A 105 -5.76 -4.07 -7.95
CA VAL A 105 -7.15 -3.99 -8.43
C VAL A 105 -8.12 -4.02 -7.26
N PRO A 106 -8.84 -2.91 -6.97
CA PRO A 106 -9.78 -2.87 -5.86
C PRO A 106 -11.11 -3.56 -6.21
N HIS A 107 -11.62 -4.33 -5.27
CA HIS A 107 -12.96 -4.92 -5.26
C HIS A 107 -13.72 -4.39 -4.06
N VAL A 108 -14.57 -3.40 -4.30
CA VAL A 108 -15.41 -2.82 -3.25
C VAL A 108 -16.57 -3.77 -2.97
N ARG A 109 -16.59 -4.37 -1.78
CA ARG A 109 -17.72 -5.18 -1.34
C ARG A 109 -18.97 -4.29 -1.25
N PRO A 110 -20.11 -4.70 -1.82
CA PRO A 110 -21.33 -3.91 -1.75
C PRO A 110 -21.87 -3.87 -0.32
N GLY A 111 -22.28 -2.68 0.10
CA GLY A 111 -22.94 -2.45 1.38
C GLY A 111 -22.01 -2.55 2.60
N TRP A 112 -22.53 -2.08 3.73
CA TRP A 112 -21.84 -2.12 5.01
C TRP A 112 -21.94 -3.51 5.63
N VAL A 113 -20.82 -4.03 6.13
CA VAL A 113 -20.80 -5.19 7.03
C VAL A 113 -21.00 -4.67 8.45
N ARG A 114 -22.00 -5.20 9.15
CA ARG A 114 -22.31 -4.76 10.52
C ARG A 114 -21.43 -5.52 11.51
N MET A 115 -20.60 -4.79 12.24
CA MET A 115 -19.83 -5.32 13.36
C MET A 115 -20.75 -5.69 14.52
N PRO A 116 -20.40 -6.70 15.34
CA PRO A 116 -21.25 -7.15 16.45
C PRO A 116 -21.20 -6.22 17.67
N ARG A 117 -20.18 -5.35 17.77
CA ARG A 117 -19.95 -4.46 18.93
C ARG A 117 -19.66 -3.03 18.46
N PRO A 118 -19.97 -2.00 19.28
CA PRO A 118 -19.63 -0.61 18.95
C PRO A 118 -18.11 -0.43 18.79
N ALA A 119 -17.67 0.55 18.00
CA ALA A 119 -16.24 0.79 17.72
C ALA A 119 -15.43 1.01 19.02
N SER A 120 -15.99 1.74 19.98
CA SER A 120 -15.39 1.98 21.29
C SER A 120 -15.05 0.71 22.10
N ALA A 121 -15.75 -0.41 21.86
CA ALA A 121 -15.47 -1.68 22.54
C ALA A 121 -14.18 -2.35 22.06
N TYR A 122 -13.63 -1.91 20.93
CA TYR A 122 -12.37 -2.41 20.39
C TYR A 122 -11.16 -1.57 20.80
N ALA A 123 -11.37 -0.40 21.42
CA ALA A 123 -10.31 0.55 21.79
C ALA A 123 -9.38 0.89 20.61
N ILE A 124 -9.96 1.26 19.47
CA ILE A 124 -9.22 1.62 18.25
C ILE A 124 -8.47 2.93 18.50
N GLU A 125 -7.15 2.85 18.64
CA GLU A 125 -6.27 3.98 18.93
C GLU A 125 -4.87 3.77 18.34
N ARG A 126 -4.06 4.82 18.26
CA ARG A 126 -2.71 4.78 17.65
C ARG A 126 -1.86 3.62 18.18
N ASP A 127 -1.73 3.51 19.50
CA ASP A 127 -1.00 2.45 20.19
C ASP A 127 -1.91 1.27 20.57
N TRP A 128 -2.73 0.82 19.60
CA TRP A 128 -3.75 -0.22 19.78
C TRP A 128 -3.25 -1.50 20.46
N GLY A 129 -3.81 -1.82 21.63
CA GLY A 129 -3.49 -3.04 22.36
C GLY A 129 -3.90 -4.34 21.63
N ASP A 130 -3.11 -5.39 21.80
CA ASP A 130 -3.27 -6.68 21.11
C ASP A 130 -4.64 -7.32 21.29
N GLY A 131 -5.23 -7.20 22.48
CA GLY A 131 -6.54 -7.78 22.79
C GLY A 131 -7.67 -7.17 21.98
N GLY A 132 -7.77 -5.82 21.97
CA GLY A 132 -8.78 -5.08 21.21
C GLY A 132 -8.63 -5.32 19.70
N ARG A 133 -7.38 -5.25 19.21
CA ARG A 133 -7.03 -5.51 17.82
C ARG A 133 -7.40 -6.91 17.36
N SER A 134 -7.02 -7.94 18.10
CA SER A 134 -7.33 -9.33 17.77
C SER A 134 -8.84 -9.60 17.79
N ALA A 135 -9.56 -8.96 18.71
CA ALA A 135 -11.01 -9.09 18.77
C ALA A 135 -11.70 -8.37 17.61
N TYR A 136 -11.20 -7.21 17.17
CA TYR A 136 -11.69 -6.50 16.00
C TYR A 136 -11.52 -7.31 14.72
N LEU A 137 -10.31 -7.83 14.46
CA LEU A 137 -10.03 -8.59 13.24
C LEU A 137 -10.87 -9.87 13.16
N ARG A 138 -11.02 -10.60 14.27
CA ARG A 138 -11.88 -11.80 14.32
C ARG A 138 -13.35 -11.47 14.05
N ASP A 139 -13.88 -10.43 14.70
CA ASP A 139 -15.27 -10.04 14.52
C ASP A 139 -15.55 -9.53 13.10
N ALA A 140 -14.63 -8.73 12.55
CA ALA A 140 -14.74 -8.20 11.18
C ALA A 140 -14.70 -9.33 10.16
N LEU A 141 -13.77 -10.29 10.32
CA LEU A 141 -13.67 -11.44 9.44
C LEU A 141 -14.93 -12.29 9.51
N ALA A 142 -15.37 -12.68 10.72
CA ALA A 142 -16.57 -13.49 10.90
C ALA A 142 -17.84 -12.83 10.37
N ALA A 143 -17.95 -11.49 10.46
CA ALA A 143 -19.10 -10.76 9.93
C ALA A 143 -19.08 -10.64 8.40
N ALA A 144 -17.88 -10.61 7.79
CA ALA A 144 -17.70 -10.41 6.35
C ALA A 144 -17.72 -11.71 5.54
N ASP A 145 -17.22 -12.81 6.12
CA ASP A 145 -17.04 -14.14 5.53
C ASP A 145 -18.30 -14.68 4.81
N PRO A 146 -19.53 -14.62 5.38
CA PRO A 146 -20.72 -15.13 4.69
C PRO A 146 -21.04 -14.46 3.34
N GLY A 147 -20.49 -13.27 3.08
CA GLY A 147 -20.70 -12.53 1.84
C GLY A 147 -19.41 -12.16 1.10
N THR A 148 -18.28 -12.71 1.51
CA THR A 148 -16.96 -12.39 0.94
C THR A 148 -16.12 -13.65 0.90
N ASP A 149 -15.87 -14.15 -0.30
CA ASP A 149 -14.93 -15.26 -0.51
C ASP A 149 -13.50 -14.71 -0.52
N PHE A 150 -12.83 -14.79 0.62
CA PHE A 150 -11.48 -14.26 0.84
C PHE A 150 -10.41 -15.00 0.05
N ALA A 151 -10.65 -16.23 -0.39
CA ALA A 151 -9.69 -16.99 -1.21
C ALA A 151 -9.48 -16.38 -2.60
N LYS A 152 -10.34 -15.43 -3.02
CA LYS A 152 -10.24 -14.71 -4.31
C LYS A 152 -9.30 -13.51 -4.29
N TYR A 153 -8.79 -13.11 -3.12
CA TYR A 153 -8.08 -11.84 -2.97
C TYR A 153 -6.70 -12.05 -2.35
N ASP A 154 -5.73 -11.29 -2.85
CA ASP A 154 -4.36 -11.25 -2.33
C ASP A 154 -4.26 -10.33 -1.11
N LEU A 155 -5.12 -9.30 -1.05
CA LEU A 155 -5.13 -8.27 -0.02
C LEU A 155 -6.53 -8.04 0.53
N VAL A 156 -6.62 -7.77 1.84
CA VAL A 156 -7.87 -7.45 2.54
C VAL A 156 -7.73 -6.10 3.24
N TYR A 157 -8.54 -5.12 2.80
CA TYR A 157 -8.73 -3.85 3.48
C TYR A 157 -10.00 -3.90 4.32
N LEU A 158 -9.87 -3.59 5.60
CA LEU A 158 -10.98 -3.43 6.54
C LEU A 158 -11.14 -1.93 6.81
N VAL A 159 -12.14 -1.31 6.18
CA VAL A 159 -12.38 0.13 6.25
C VAL A 159 -13.49 0.40 7.26
N ALA A 160 -13.17 1.07 8.36
CA ALA A 160 -14.17 1.47 9.33
C ALA A 160 -15.00 2.65 8.82
N ASP A 161 -16.25 2.73 9.28
CA ASP A 161 -17.07 3.92 9.16
C ASP A 161 -16.37 5.13 9.80
N PRO A 162 -16.01 6.17 9.01
CA PRO A 162 -15.28 7.34 9.52
C PRO A 162 -16.08 8.12 10.56
N ASP A 163 -17.41 8.02 10.53
CA ASP A 163 -18.30 8.76 11.43
C ASP A 163 -18.64 7.99 12.71
N ALA A 164 -18.14 6.75 12.87
CA ALA A 164 -18.47 5.92 14.02
C ALA A 164 -17.75 6.38 15.31
N PRO A 165 -18.47 6.66 16.41
CA PRO A 165 -17.85 7.04 17.67
C PRO A 165 -16.88 5.99 18.21
N GLY A 166 -15.63 6.38 18.43
CA GLY A 166 -14.57 5.51 18.92
C GLY A 166 -13.64 4.95 17.83
N VAL A 167 -13.79 5.38 16.58
CA VAL A 167 -12.79 5.22 15.53
C VAL A 167 -11.78 6.37 15.63
N ASN A 168 -10.49 6.05 15.66
CA ASN A 168 -9.39 7.02 15.68
C ASN A 168 -8.58 6.88 14.39
N SER A 169 -8.48 7.94 13.59
CA SER A 169 -7.74 7.95 12.33
C SER A 169 -6.25 7.69 12.49
N ASP A 170 -5.64 8.06 13.62
CA ASP A 170 -4.24 7.78 13.91
C ASP A 170 -3.94 6.29 14.10
N ALA A 171 -4.97 5.43 14.12
CA ALA A 171 -4.85 3.99 14.26
C ALA A 171 -4.72 3.24 12.94
N THR A 172 -4.90 3.91 11.78
CA THR A 172 -4.72 3.28 10.46
C THR A 172 -3.34 2.65 10.37
N LYS A 173 -3.30 1.36 10.02
CA LYS A 173 -2.06 0.58 9.88
C LYS A 173 -2.28 -0.78 9.20
N VAL A 174 -1.20 -1.38 8.71
CA VAL A 174 -1.13 -2.81 8.45
C VAL A 174 -0.96 -3.60 9.74
N VAL A 175 -1.75 -4.66 9.89
CA VAL A 175 -1.64 -5.62 10.98
C VAL A 175 -1.08 -6.94 10.45
N ASN A 176 0.14 -7.26 10.87
CA ASN A 176 0.78 -8.56 10.66
C ASN A 176 0.43 -9.50 11.82
N LEU A 177 -0.18 -10.64 11.52
CA LEU A 177 -0.56 -11.63 12.52
C LEU A 177 0.52 -12.72 12.66
N GLY A 178 0.94 -12.99 13.90
CA GLY A 178 1.79 -14.15 14.21
C GLY A 178 1.06 -15.48 14.00
N THR A 179 -0.24 -15.52 14.26
CA THR A 179 -1.14 -16.65 13.98
C THR A 179 -2.18 -16.20 12.96
N PRO A 180 -2.28 -16.86 11.78
CA PRO A 180 -3.27 -16.48 10.77
C PRO A 180 -4.69 -16.60 11.30
N LEU A 181 -5.57 -15.74 10.80
CA LEU A 181 -7.01 -16.01 10.83
C LEU A 181 -7.36 -16.90 9.64
N HIS A 182 -8.39 -17.72 9.77
CA HIS A 182 -8.79 -18.67 8.74
C HIS A 182 -10.20 -18.35 8.26
N ALA A 183 -10.37 -18.25 6.95
CA ALA A 183 -11.64 -18.02 6.26
C ALA A 183 -11.55 -18.64 4.86
N ASP A 184 -12.65 -19.19 4.33
CA ASP A 184 -12.71 -19.79 2.99
C ASP A 184 -11.58 -20.77 2.63
N GLY A 185 -11.06 -21.51 3.62
CA GLY A 185 -9.95 -22.45 3.40
C GLY A 185 -8.58 -21.79 3.17
N THR A 186 -8.45 -20.48 3.40
CA THR A 186 -7.19 -19.73 3.28
C THR A 186 -6.71 -19.14 4.61
N ASP A 187 -5.39 -19.04 4.76
CA ASP A 187 -4.74 -18.41 5.90
C ASP A 187 -4.54 -16.91 5.63
N LEU A 188 -5.33 -16.08 6.32
CA LEU A 188 -5.22 -14.63 6.28
C LEU A 188 -4.24 -14.15 7.36
N ARG A 189 -3.03 -13.82 6.93
CA ARG A 189 -1.92 -13.38 7.81
C ARG A 189 -1.83 -11.87 7.97
N ARG A 190 -2.50 -11.11 7.10
CA ARG A 190 -2.42 -9.64 7.07
C ARG A 190 -3.73 -9.01 6.70
N PHE A 191 -3.97 -7.89 7.36
CA PHE A 191 -5.08 -7.01 7.07
C PHE A 191 -4.55 -5.58 7.08
N VAL A 192 -5.05 -4.77 6.17
CA VAL A 192 -4.87 -3.33 6.25
C VAL A 192 -6.12 -2.77 6.93
N THR A 193 -5.96 -2.21 8.12
CA THR A 193 -7.08 -1.56 8.83
C THR A 193 -7.04 -0.07 8.53
N VAL A 194 -8.14 0.46 8.00
CA VAL A 194 -8.29 1.85 7.57
C VAL A 194 -9.31 2.53 8.46
N PHE A 195 -8.86 3.51 9.24
CA PHE A 195 -9.65 4.26 10.23
C PHE A 195 -9.74 5.75 9.89
N GLU A 196 -9.40 6.10 8.66
CA GLU A 196 -9.29 7.48 8.19
C GLU A 196 -10.60 8.25 8.19
N GLN A 197 -10.46 9.57 8.28
CA GLN A 197 -11.53 10.51 7.97
C GLN A 197 -11.92 10.48 6.49
N HIS A 198 -13.06 11.11 6.17
CA HIS A 198 -13.53 11.29 4.80
C HIS A 198 -13.57 12.80 4.45
N PRO A 199 -12.67 13.33 3.61
CA PRO A 199 -11.62 12.62 2.86
C PRO A 199 -10.34 12.35 3.69
N PRO A 200 -9.63 11.25 3.39
CA PRO A 200 -8.38 10.84 4.04
C PRO A 200 -7.18 11.62 3.50
N ASP A 201 -6.01 11.41 4.11
CA ASP A 201 -4.74 11.79 3.47
C ASP A 201 -4.51 11.01 2.18
N HIS A 202 -4.12 11.73 1.13
CA HIS A 202 -4.20 11.21 -0.24
C HIS A 202 -3.29 10.01 -0.54
N ASN A 203 -2.21 9.79 0.23
CA ASN A 203 -1.31 8.64 0.05
C ASN A 203 -1.41 7.59 1.16
N VAL A 204 -2.29 7.72 2.15
CA VAL A 204 -2.31 6.82 3.31
C VAL A 204 -2.48 5.36 2.90
N LEU A 205 -3.42 5.07 2.00
CA LEU A 205 -3.62 3.68 1.56
C LEU A 205 -2.43 3.16 0.75
N ALA A 206 -1.77 4.02 -0.01
CA ALA A 206 -0.57 3.64 -0.76
C ALA A 206 0.57 3.30 0.20
N HIS A 207 0.78 4.12 1.23
CA HIS A 207 1.77 3.92 2.29
C HIS A 207 1.52 2.60 3.03
N GLU A 208 0.29 2.40 3.53
CA GLU A 208 -0.07 1.17 4.24
C GLU A 208 0.09 -0.06 3.37
N THR A 209 -0.29 0.03 2.09
CA THR A 209 -0.08 -1.08 1.15
C THR A 209 1.42 -1.41 1.00
N GLY A 210 2.33 -0.46 1.22
CA GLY A 210 3.78 -0.68 1.19
C GLY A 210 4.24 -1.68 2.25
N HIS A 211 3.66 -1.61 3.46
CA HIS A 211 3.92 -2.58 4.52
C HIS A 211 3.41 -3.99 4.18
N VAL A 212 2.35 -4.11 3.37
CA VAL A 212 1.88 -5.41 2.84
C VAL A 212 2.94 -6.07 1.95
N PHE A 213 3.87 -5.29 1.40
CA PHE A 213 5.00 -5.77 0.61
C PHE A 213 6.34 -5.74 1.36
N ASP A 214 6.29 -5.78 2.69
CA ASP A 214 7.46 -5.86 3.57
C ASP A 214 8.34 -4.60 3.58
N LEU A 215 7.79 -3.42 3.30
CA LEU A 215 8.50 -2.14 3.47
C LEU A 215 8.34 -1.62 4.91
N PRO A 216 9.39 -1.06 5.53
CA PRO A 216 9.30 -0.42 6.84
C PRO A 216 8.85 1.04 6.72
N ASP A 217 8.41 1.61 7.84
CA ASP A 217 8.41 3.06 8.02
C ASP A 217 9.83 3.60 8.00
N LEU A 218 10.05 4.72 7.31
CA LEU A 218 11.34 5.41 7.24
C LEU A 218 11.36 6.70 8.07
N TYR A 219 10.21 7.15 8.58
CA TYR A 219 10.16 8.26 9.53
C TYR A 219 10.70 7.85 10.90
N ARG A 220 11.16 8.83 11.65
CA ARG A 220 11.65 8.67 13.02
C ARG A 220 10.63 9.25 13.98
N ARG A 221 9.90 8.40 14.71
CA ARG A 221 9.07 8.83 15.85
C ARG A 221 9.97 9.47 16.92
N PRO A 222 9.87 10.78 17.20
CA PRO A 222 10.65 11.42 18.26
C PRO A 222 10.27 10.85 19.63
N ALA A 223 11.23 10.71 20.54
CA ALA A 223 11.01 10.07 21.85
C ALA A 223 10.02 10.83 22.75
N ASP A 224 9.88 12.13 22.54
CA ASP A 224 8.96 13.03 23.25
C ASP A 224 7.68 13.35 22.44
N GLY A 225 7.52 12.72 21.26
CA GLY A 225 6.45 12.99 20.30
C GLY A 225 6.50 14.39 19.68
N LYS A 226 7.53 15.19 20.00
CA LYS A 226 7.70 16.58 19.55
C LYS A 226 9.02 16.70 18.80
N GLY A 227 8.96 16.67 17.47
CA GLY A 227 10.17 16.80 16.67
C GLY A 227 9.94 16.52 15.20
N ASP A 228 11.04 16.57 14.46
CA ASP A 228 11.08 16.28 13.03
C ASP A 228 10.91 14.78 12.80
N TRP A 229 9.70 14.37 12.40
CA TRP A 229 9.39 12.98 12.08
C TRP A 229 10.12 12.53 10.80
N ASP A 230 10.45 13.46 9.92
CA ASP A 230 10.93 13.17 8.57
C ASP A 230 12.45 13.38 8.42
N THR A 231 13.15 13.54 9.56
CA THR A 231 14.57 13.93 9.66
C THR A 231 15.52 13.26 8.65
N HIS A 232 15.30 11.98 8.32
CA HIS A 232 16.25 11.17 7.54
C HIS A 232 15.93 11.09 6.05
N VAL A 233 14.65 11.03 5.71
CA VAL A 233 14.19 10.76 4.33
C VAL A 233 13.33 11.87 3.78
N GLY A 234 12.69 12.67 4.64
CA GLY A 234 11.80 13.75 4.23
C GLY A 234 10.60 13.26 3.42
N ASP A 235 10.08 14.18 2.62
CA ASP A 235 8.99 13.97 1.66
C ASP A 235 9.38 13.17 0.40
N TRP A 236 10.59 12.60 0.37
CA TRP A 236 11.12 11.95 -0.83
C TRP A 236 10.69 10.48 -0.98
N ASP A 237 10.50 9.77 0.13
CA ASP A 237 10.00 8.39 0.14
C ASP A 237 8.58 8.35 0.70
N LEU A 238 7.68 7.63 0.03
CA LEU A 238 6.31 7.39 0.52
C LEU A 238 6.30 6.76 1.91
N MET A 239 7.24 5.86 2.21
CA MET A 239 7.39 5.24 3.52
C MET A 239 7.99 6.19 4.56
N GLY A 240 8.51 7.34 4.14
CA GLY A 240 8.93 8.44 5.00
C GLY A 240 7.79 9.36 5.36
N SER A 241 7.08 9.88 4.36
CA SER A 241 6.01 10.86 4.55
C SER A 241 4.88 10.60 3.56
N GLN A 242 3.74 10.14 4.08
CA GLN A 242 2.51 10.04 3.30
C GLN A 242 1.85 11.40 3.01
N PHE A 243 2.26 12.45 3.73
CA PHE A 243 1.72 13.81 3.64
C PHE A 243 2.40 14.66 2.57
N ALA A 244 3.53 14.18 2.04
CA ALA A 244 4.26 14.80 0.97
C ALA A 244 3.37 15.09 -0.25
N LEU A 245 3.67 16.15 -0.99
CA LEU A 245 2.89 16.55 -2.17
C LEU A 245 2.98 15.55 -3.34
N ALA A 246 4.09 14.83 -3.44
CA ALA A 246 4.32 13.84 -4.50
C ALA A 246 5.43 12.84 -4.08
N PRO A 247 5.24 12.07 -3.00
CA PRO A 247 6.23 11.08 -2.61
C PRO A 247 6.26 9.94 -3.62
N GLU A 248 7.43 9.35 -3.80
CA GLU A 248 7.65 8.14 -4.59
C GLU A 248 8.35 7.10 -3.73
N PHE A 249 8.42 5.84 -4.14
CA PHE A 249 9.39 4.94 -3.51
C PHE A 249 10.81 5.31 -3.96
N PHE A 250 11.76 5.29 -3.04
CA PHE A 250 13.17 5.35 -3.36
C PHE A 250 13.56 4.22 -4.31
N GLY A 251 14.64 4.46 -5.06
CA GLY A 251 15.21 3.43 -5.94
C GLY A 251 15.50 2.13 -5.20
N TRP A 252 15.87 2.20 -3.91
CA TRP A 252 16.07 1.03 -3.07
C TRP A 252 14.78 0.21 -2.87
N HIS A 253 13.68 0.83 -2.44
CA HIS A 253 12.39 0.16 -2.28
C HIS A 253 11.85 -0.37 -3.61
N LYS A 254 11.95 0.41 -4.70
CA LYS A 254 11.57 -0.07 -6.05
C LYS A 254 12.36 -1.32 -6.44
N TRP A 255 13.66 -1.34 -6.17
CA TRP A 255 14.51 -2.50 -6.45
C TRP A 255 14.19 -3.71 -5.57
N LYS A 256 13.88 -3.48 -4.29
CA LYS A 256 13.42 -4.53 -3.36
C LYS A 256 12.15 -5.20 -3.82
N LEU A 257 11.16 -4.41 -4.23
CA LEU A 257 9.86 -4.90 -4.67
C LEU A 257 9.94 -5.60 -6.03
N GLY A 258 10.85 -5.18 -6.92
CA GLY A 258 11.26 -5.93 -8.11
C GLY A 258 10.91 -5.28 -9.42
#